data_AF-A0A1I7LEN0-F1
#
_entry.id   AF-A0A1I7LEN0-F1
#
_cell.length_a   1.000
_cell.length_b   1.000
_cell.length_c   1.000
_cell.angle_alpha   90.00
_cell.angle_beta   90.00
_cell.angle_gamma   90.00
#
_symmetry.space_group_name_H-M   'P 1'
#
loop_
_entity.id
_entity.type
_entity.pdbx_description
1 polymer ?
#
loop_
_entity_poly.entity_id
_entity_poly.type
_entity_poly.pdbx_seq_one_letter_code
_entity_poly.pdbx_strand_id
1 'polypeptide(L)'
;MSNIASIREIADTLKEIAAPGMKPKAIRSAIRERHPEASKKEIVRAAFYAVTEASAASDGATAELHDFVLAERIAEDNLDVVLKVSKRKKKKRSSDALERSPAH
;
A
#
# COMPACT_ATOMS: atom_id res chain seq x y z
N MET A 1 6.48 -32.37 9.18
CA MET A 1 6.07 -31.11 8.55
C MET A 1 5.67 -30.18 9.69
N SER A 2 6.44 -29.12 9.95
CA SER A 2 6.09 -28.14 10.99
C SER A 2 4.83 -27.39 10.54
N ASN A 3 3.82 -27.33 11.41
CA ASN A 3 2.59 -26.60 11.12
C ASN A 3 2.82 -25.12 11.41
N ILE A 4 2.99 -24.31 10.37
CA ILE A 4 3.18 -22.86 10.49
C ILE A 4 1.78 -22.25 10.68
N ALA A 5 1.56 -21.58 11.82
CA ALA A 5 0.31 -20.88 12.06
C ALA A 5 0.07 -19.81 10.99
N SER A 6 -1.15 -19.75 10.48
CA SER A 6 -1.54 -18.74 9.50
C SER A 6 -1.52 -17.34 10.10
N ILE A 7 -1.34 -16.32 9.25
CA ILE A 7 -1.36 -14.91 9.67
C ILE A 7 -2.68 -14.55 10.37
N ARG A 8 -3.79 -15.15 9.96
CA ARG A 8 -5.11 -14.95 10.57
C ARG A 8 -5.18 -15.53 12.00
N GLU A 9 -4.69 -16.74 12.21
CA GLU A 9 -4.69 -17.36 13.55
C GLU A 9 -3.82 -16.58 14.55
N ILE A 10 -2.66 -16.08 14.10
CA ILE A 10 -1.81 -15.21 14.92
C ILE A 10 -2.52 -13.87 15.19
N ALA A 11 -3.26 -13.32 14.22
CA ALA A 11 -4.01 -12.08 14.37
C ALA A 11 -5.17 -12.21 15.37
N ASP A 12 -5.90 -13.32 15.33
CA ASP A 12 -6.98 -13.59 16.29
C ASP A 12 -6.41 -13.75 17.71
N THR A 13 -5.28 -14.46 17.84
CA THR A 13 -4.56 -14.56 19.12
C THR A 13 -4.06 -13.20 19.63
N LEU A 14 -3.59 -12.33 18.72
CA LEU A 14 -3.20 -10.97 19.05
C LEU A 14 -4.36 -10.15 19.61
N LYS A 15 -5.56 -10.27 19.04
CA LYS A 15 -6.77 -9.59 19.52
C LYS A 15 -7.18 -10.06 20.93
N GLU A 16 -6.95 -11.32 21.26
CA GLU A 16 -7.22 -11.87 22.60
C GLU A 16 -6.23 -11.41 23.67
N ILE A 17 -4.93 -11.32 23.32
CA ILE A 17 -3.84 -11.10 24.29
C ILE A 17 -3.52 -9.61 24.46
N ALA A 18 -3.68 -8.80 23.40
CA ALA A 18 -3.25 -7.41 23.43
C ALA A 18 -4.16 -6.56 24.34
N ALA A 19 -3.60 -6.11 25.46
CA ALA A 19 -4.24 -5.15 26.36
C ALA A 19 -3.51 -3.79 26.35
N PRO A 20 -4.22 -2.67 26.60
CA PRO A 20 -3.59 -1.36 26.78
C PRO A 20 -2.48 -1.39 27.83
N GLY A 21 -1.34 -0.75 27.55
CA GLY A 21 -0.19 -0.69 28.46
C GLY A 21 0.75 -1.89 28.43
N MET A 22 0.46 -2.96 27.67
CA MET A 22 1.40 -4.07 27.50
C MET A 22 2.64 -3.67 26.69
N LYS A 23 3.82 -4.12 27.15
CA LYS A 23 5.08 -3.91 26.42
C LYS A 23 5.15 -4.82 25.18
N PRO A 24 5.66 -4.35 24.02
CA PRO A 24 5.77 -5.16 22.81
C PRO A 24 6.54 -6.47 22.98
N LYS A 25 7.51 -6.52 23.90
CA LYS A 25 8.26 -7.76 24.22
C LYS A 25 7.36 -8.80 24.89
N ALA A 26 6.50 -8.38 25.82
CA ALA A 26 5.56 -9.26 26.51
C ALA A 26 4.53 -9.82 25.54
N ILE A 27 3.97 -8.98 24.67
CA ILE A 27 3.02 -9.40 23.61
C ILE A 27 3.66 -10.48 22.72
N ARG A 28 4.89 -10.27 22.23
CA ARG A 28 5.59 -11.28 21.42
C ARG A 28 5.88 -12.57 22.17
N SER A 29 6.18 -12.50 23.47
CA SER A 29 6.41 -13.69 24.30
C SER A 29 5.14 -14.52 24.41
N ALA A 30 4.03 -13.87 24.79
CA ALA A 30 2.73 -14.52 24.95
C ALA A 30 2.23 -15.15 23.63
N ILE A 31 2.51 -14.51 22.49
CA ILE A 31 2.18 -15.11 21.19
C ILE A 31 3.02 -16.35 20.90
N ARG A 32 4.32 -16.34 21.22
CA ARG A 32 5.20 -17.50 21.02
C ARG A 32 4.89 -18.66 21.95
N GLU A 33 4.28 -18.40 23.10
CA GLU A 33 3.77 -19.47 23.97
C GLU A 33 2.65 -20.26 23.29
N ARG A 34 1.81 -19.62 22.47
CA ARG A 34 0.74 -20.27 21.70
C ARG A 34 1.16 -20.70 20.30
N HIS A 35 2.10 -19.96 19.68
CA HIS A 35 2.60 -20.16 18.33
C HIS A 35 4.14 -20.19 18.34
N PRO A 36 4.76 -21.31 18.77
CA PRO A 36 6.21 -21.38 18.98
C PRO A 36 7.04 -21.12 17.71
N GLU A 37 6.50 -21.52 16.56
CA GLU A 37 7.11 -21.36 15.25
C GLU A 37 6.95 -19.94 14.69
N ALA A 38 6.13 -19.08 15.31
CA ALA A 38 5.86 -17.74 14.80
C ALA A 38 7.10 -16.84 14.88
N SER A 39 7.61 -16.49 13.71
CA SER A 39 8.69 -15.53 13.57
C SER A 39 8.22 -14.12 13.95
N LYS A 40 9.17 -13.25 14.29
CA LYS A 40 8.86 -11.83 14.55
C LYS A 40 8.15 -11.17 13.34
N LYS A 41 8.50 -11.57 12.11
CA LYS A 41 7.92 -11.02 10.89
C LYS A 41 6.44 -11.39 10.75
N GLU A 42 6.09 -12.65 11.01
CA GLU A 42 4.70 -13.11 10.96
C GLU A 42 3.84 -12.44 12.02
N ILE A 43 4.36 -12.28 13.24
CA ILE A 43 3.66 -11.58 14.32
C ILE A 43 3.36 -10.12 13.94
N VAL A 44 4.35 -9.41 13.36
CA VAL A 44 4.15 -8.03 12.92
C VAL A 44 3.15 -7.95 11.76
N ARG A 45 3.23 -8.90 10.81
CA ARG A 45 2.30 -8.97 9.68
C ARG A 45 0.86 -9.25 10.14
N ALA A 46 0.69 -10.12 11.13
CA ALA A 46 -0.58 -10.43 11.76
C ALA A 46 -1.16 -9.24 12.54
N ALA A 47 -0.31 -8.47 13.23
CA ALA A 47 -0.75 -7.25 13.91
C ALA A 47 -1.27 -6.20 12.90
N PHE A 48 -0.58 -6.01 11.78
CA PHE A 48 -1.05 -5.12 10.73
C PHE A 48 -2.36 -5.62 10.11
N TYR A 49 -2.45 -6.91 9.80
CA TYR A 49 -3.67 -7.55 9.31
C TYR A 49 -4.86 -7.31 10.25
N ALA A 50 -4.68 -7.49 11.57
CA ALA A 50 -5.72 -7.30 12.57
C ALA A 50 -6.24 -5.85 12.59
N VAL A 51 -5.35 -4.86 12.46
CA VAL A 51 -5.72 -3.43 12.42
C VAL A 51 -6.51 -3.12 11.14
N THR A 52 -6.05 -3.62 9.98
CA THR A 52 -6.73 -3.37 8.71
C THR A 52 -8.10 -4.06 8.62
N GLU A 53 -8.23 -5.27 9.16
CA GLU A 53 -9.54 -5.93 9.22
C GLU A 53 -10.51 -5.22 10.16
N ALA A 54 -10.03 -4.74 11.32
CA ALA A 54 -10.87 -3.97 12.23
C ALA A 54 -11.34 -2.64 11.58
N SER A 55 -10.46 -1.99 10.80
CA SER A 55 -10.80 -0.78 10.05
C SER A 55 -11.75 -1.03 8.88
N ALA A 56 -11.68 -2.21 8.25
CA ALA A 56 -12.64 -2.61 7.22
C ALA A 56 -14.02 -2.94 7.80
N ALA A 57 -14.10 -3.30 9.08
CA ALA A 57 -15.34 -3.62 9.77
C ALA A 57 -16.05 -2.39 10.38
N SER A 58 -15.40 -1.23 10.46
CA SER A 58 -16.02 0.02 10.93
C SER A 58 -16.58 0.83 9.76
N ASP A 59 -17.86 0.62 9.46
CA ASP A 59 -18.62 1.43 8.50
C ASP A 59 -18.70 2.89 8.98
N GLY A 60 -18.14 3.81 8.19
CA GLY A 60 -18.33 5.25 8.35
C GLY A 60 -17.18 6.11 7.82
N ALA A 61 -15.93 5.75 8.12
CA ALA A 61 -14.76 6.59 7.78
C ALA A 61 -14.12 6.26 6.42
N THR A 62 -14.51 5.14 5.80
CA THR A 62 -13.91 4.66 4.56
C THR A 62 -14.35 5.45 3.33
N ALA A 63 -15.55 6.03 3.33
CA ALA A 63 -16.04 6.84 2.22
C ALA A 63 -15.26 8.17 2.07
N GLU A 64 -15.07 8.89 3.16
CA GLU A 64 -14.34 10.18 3.16
C GLU A 64 -12.86 9.99 2.80
N LEU A 65 -12.23 8.90 3.26
CA LEU A 65 -10.86 8.55 2.90
C LEU A 65 -10.74 8.08 1.45
N HIS A 66 -11.76 7.41 0.91
CA HIS A 66 -11.77 7.01 -0.50
C HIS A 66 -11.94 8.21 -1.44
N ASP A 67 -12.82 9.15 -1.09
CA ASP A 67 -12.98 10.41 -1.83
C ASP A 67 -11.71 11.27 -1.77
N PHE A 68 -11.04 11.30 -0.62
CA PHE A 68 -9.74 11.97 -0.47
C PHE A 68 -8.65 11.34 -1.35
N VAL A 69 -8.58 10.01 -1.42
CA VAL A 69 -7.62 9.29 -2.29
C VAL A 69 -7.90 9.53 -3.77
N LEU A 70 -9.18 9.60 -4.19
CA LEU A 70 -9.55 9.97 -5.56
C LEU A 70 -9.16 11.42 -5.88
N ALA A 71 -9.35 12.36 -4.95
CA ALA A 71 -8.96 13.76 -5.12
C ALA A 71 -7.44 13.94 -5.24
N GLU A 72 -6.65 13.29 -4.39
CA GLU A 72 -5.18 13.34 -4.44
C GLU A 72 -4.62 12.70 -5.73
N ARG A 73 -5.19 11.59 -6.19
CA ARG A 73 -4.78 10.98 -7.48
C ARG A 73 -5.05 11.88 -8.68
N ILE A 74 -6.12 12.69 -8.66
CA ILE A 74 -6.42 13.62 -9.76
C ILE A 74 -5.45 14.81 -9.75
N ALA A 75 -4.96 15.21 -8.57
CA ALA A 75 -4.04 16.34 -8.42
C ALA A 75 -2.60 16.04 -8.89
N GLU A 76 -2.07 14.82 -8.70
CA GLU A 76 -0.67 14.52 -9.04
C GLU A 76 -0.42 14.03 -10.47
N ASP A 77 -1.44 13.59 -11.23
CA ASP A 77 -1.23 12.95 -12.54
C ASP A 77 -1.48 13.84 -13.78
N ASN A 78 -1.79 15.14 -13.64
CA ASN A 78 -2.26 15.96 -14.77
C ASN A 78 -1.56 17.29 -15.07
N LEU A 79 -0.33 17.55 -14.59
CA LEU A 79 0.47 18.69 -15.07
C LEU A 79 1.72 18.30 -15.86
N ASP A 80 2.31 17.13 -15.60
CA ASP A 80 3.59 16.77 -16.23
C ASP A 80 3.44 15.97 -17.54
N VAL A 81 2.34 15.25 -17.75
CA VAL A 81 2.14 14.44 -18.97
C VAL A 81 1.63 15.29 -20.14
N VAL A 82 0.74 16.26 -19.90
CA VAL A 82 0.17 17.12 -20.95
C VAL A 82 1.26 17.99 -21.62
N LEU A 83 2.23 18.51 -20.86
CA LEU A 83 3.34 19.31 -21.41
C LEU A 83 4.38 18.46 -22.16
N LYS A 84 4.62 17.22 -21.73
CA LYS A 84 5.65 16.35 -22.34
C LYS A 84 5.15 15.70 -23.64
N VAL A 85 3.86 15.35 -23.72
CA VAL A 85 3.25 14.82 -24.97
C VAL A 85 3.18 15.91 -26.05
N SER A 86 2.86 17.15 -25.68
CA SER A 86 2.81 18.27 -26.63
C SER A 86 4.19 18.70 -27.13
N LYS A 87 5.25 18.62 -26.30
CA LYS A 87 6.65 18.83 -26.78
C LYS A 87 7.16 17.70 -27.68
N ARG A 88 6.83 16.44 -27.40
CA ARG A 88 7.24 15.30 -28.25
C ARG A 88 6.54 15.29 -29.61
N LYS A 89 5.28 15.73 -29.69
CA LYS A 89 4.56 15.83 -30.97
C LYS A 89 5.07 16.98 -31.86
N LYS A 90 5.55 18.08 -31.27
CA LYS A 90 6.13 19.21 -32.02
C LYS A 90 7.51 18.87 -32.60
N LYS A 91 8.35 18.12 -31.87
CA LYS A 91 9.72 17.76 -32.32
C LYS A 91 9.74 16.71 -33.44
N LYS A 92 8.74 15.82 -33.50
CA LYS A 92 8.66 14.78 -34.55
C LYS A 92 8.11 15.28 -35.88
N ARG A 93 7.31 16.37 -35.88
CA ARG A 93 6.79 17.00 -37.12
C ARG A 93 7.78 17.94 -37.80
N SER A 94 8.81 18.42 -37.09
CA SER A 94 9.79 19.35 -37.66
C SER A 94 10.98 18.68 -38.34
N SER A 95 11.23 17.38 -38.09
CA SER A 95 12.36 16.65 -38.71
C SER A 95 12.02 15.99 -40.04
N ASP A 96 10.73 15.89 -40.39
CA ASP A 96 10.25 15.21 -41.62
C ASP A 96 9.73 16.20 -42.68
N ALA A 97 9.98 17.50 -42.48
CA ALA A 97 9.53 18.59 -43.36
C ALA A 97 10.68 19.38 -44.02
N LEU A 98 11.93 18.96 -43.85
CA LEU A 98 13.11 19.64 -44.42
C LEU A 98 13.90 18.76 -45.42
N GLU A 99 13.30 17.70 -45.93
CA GLU A 99 13.77 16.88 -47.07
C GLU A 99 12.88 17.12 -48.31
N ARG A 100 12.60 18.40 -48.62
CA ARG A 100 12.17 18.84 -49.95
C ARG A 100 12.77 20.22 -50.25
N SER A 101 13.81 20.19 -51.08
CA SER A 101 14.49 21.31 -51.73
C SER A 101 13.52 22.21 -52.55
N PRO A 102 13.89 23.47 -52.91
CA PRO A 102 14.65 23.67 -54.15
C PRO A 102 15.65 24.86 -54.17
N ALA A 103 16.61 24.72 -55.09
CA ALA A 103 17.30 25.70 -55.93
C ALA A 103 17.57 27.14 -55.44
N HIS A 104 18.84 27.55 -55.55
CA HIS A 104 19.24 28.63 -56.45
C HIS A 104 20.59 28.32 -57.09
#